data_AF-A0A061RTU8-F1
#
_entry.id   AF-A0A061RTU8-F1
#
_cell.length_a   1.000
_cell.length_b   1.000
_cell.length_c   1.000
_cell.angle_alpha   90.00
_cell.angle_beta   90.00
_cell.angle_gamma   90.00
#
_symmetry.space_group_name_H-M   'P 1'
#
loop_
_entity.id
_entity.type
_entity.pdbx_description
1 polymer ?
#
loop_
_entity_poly.entity_id
_entity_poly.type
_entity_poly.pdbx_seq_one_letter_code
_entity_poly.pdbx_strand_id
1 'polypeptide(L)'
;MSLPAHKEFRFLLPALQLLMPICGSGLYSLQKTKGRNVYWKRLVALVCLALQLPTAIYFSLVHQRGTISVMSEIAEQTRRDTNATVLYLMPCHQTPFYSHVHQRVDMTFPDCSPEGWESRVWQLNTANFPSKGFANCLKKSLKTSEFFRDPAHMLETVFDACQLPTYIVMFKSAAAKTQQLLEANKYEISKNLFNAHFSVDENGLQDSILMYRKG
;
A
#
# COMPACT_ATOMS: atom_id res chain seq x y z
N MET A 1 -2.12 -3.13 -26.44
CA MET A 1 -0.68 -3.10 -26.11
C MET A 1 -0.44 -1.87 -25.25
N SER A 2 -0.11 -2.01 -23.97
CA SER A 2 0.26 -0.85 -23.14
C SER A 2 1.74 -0.52 -23.38
N LEU A 3 2.00 0.61 -24.03
CA LEU A 3 3.34 1.07 -24.42
C LEU A 3 4.24 1.60 -23.28
N PRO A 4 3.76 2.09 -22.11
CA PRO A 4 4.67 2.58 -21.08
C PRO A 4 5.33 1.43 -20.33
N ALA A 5 6.65 1.55 -20.12
CA ALA A 5 7.44 0.61 -19.32
C ALA A 5 7.00 0.59 -17.85
N HIS A 6 6.47 1.70 -17.35
CA HIS A 6 5.87 1.82 -16.03
C HIS A 6 4.35 1.63 -16.11
N LYS A 7 3.79 0.68 -15.35
CA LYS A 7 2.35 0.41 -15.29
C LYS A 7 1.80 0.90 -13.96
N GLU A 8 0.98 1.94 -13.99
CA GLU A 8 0.22 2.39 -12.82
C GLU A 8 -1.26 2.41 -13.15
N PHE A 9 -2.09 2.09 -12.15
CA PHE A 9 -3.55 2.13 -12.28
C PHE A 9 -4.07 3.51 -12.69
N ARG A 10 -3.36 4.60 -12.34
CA ARG A 10 -3.78 5.96 -12.70
C ARG A 10 -3.82 6.20 -14.21
N PHE A 11 -3.07 5.45 -15.01
CA PHE A 11 -3.12 5.57 -16.47
C PHE A 11 -4.44 5.05 -17.07
N LEU A 12 -5.21 4.27 -16.32
CA LEU A 12 -6.55 3.82 -16.70
C LEU A 12 -7.64 4.85 -16.35
N LEU A 13 -7.37 5.81 -15.46
CA LEU A 13 -8.36 6.79 -15.01
C LEU A 13 -8.89 7.67 -16.16
N PRO A 14 -8.07 8.18 -17.09
CA PRO A 14 -8.57 8.89 -18.26
C PRO A 14 -9.43 8.00 -19.18
N ALA A 15 -9.07 6.73 -19.33
CA ALA A 15 -9.86 5.79 -20.12
C ALA A 15 -11.24 5.54 -19.49
N LEU A 16 -11.31 5.43 -18.16
CA LEU A 16 -12.58 5.29 -17.44
C LEU A 16 -13.53 6.48 -17.71
N GLN A 17 -13.01 7.71 -17.75
CA GLN A 17 -13.82 8.89 -18.08
C GLN A 17 -14.43 8.81 -19.49
N LEU A 18 -13.71 8.25 -20.46
CA LEU A 18 -14.22 8.05 -21.83
C LEU A 18 -15.20 6.87 -21.95
N LEU A 19 -15.09 5.86 -21.09
CA LEU A 19 -15.97 4.70 -21.10
C LEU A 19 -17.37 5.01 -20.55
N MET A 20 -17.49 5.96 -19.60
CA MET A 20 -18.77 6.30 -18.97
C MET A 20 -19.86 6.78 -19.96
N PRO A 21 -19.58 7.68 -20.93
CA PRO A 21 -20.55 8.04 -21.98
C PRO A 21 -20.98 6.88 -22.87
N ILE A 22 -20.09 5.92 -23.13
CA ILE A 22 -20.38 4.73 -23.94
C ILE A 22 -21.34 3.82 -23.17
N CYS A 23 -21.07 3.57 -21.88
CA CYS A 23 -21.97 2.84 -21.00
C CYS A 23 -23.36 3.50 -20.93
N GLY A 24 -23.41 4.83 -20.80
CA GLY A 24 -24.66 5.60 -20.83
C GLY A 24 -25.43 5.46 -22.15
N SER A 25 -24.72 5.45 -23.28
CA SER A 25 -25.32 5.28 -24.61
C SER A 25 -25.91 3.87 -24.80
N GLY A 26 -25.25 2.84 -24.27
CA GLY A 26 -25.77 1.48 -24.24
C GLY A 26 -27.05 1.36 -23.41
N LEU A 27 -27.07 1.98 -22.22
CA LEU A 27 -28.25 2.01 -21.36
C LEU A 27 -29.41 2.78 -22.00
N TYR A 28 -29.14 3.90 -22.63
CA TYR A 28 -30.13 4.67 -23.40
C TYR A 28 -30.72 3.85 -24.55
N SER A 29 -29.88 3.12 -25.29
CA SER A 29 -30.32 2.24 -26.38
C SER A 29 -31.22 1.11 -25.88
N LEU A 30 -30.88 0.50 -24.73
CA LEU A 30 -31.71 -0.50 -24.05
C LEU A 30 -33.08 0.06 -23.67
N GLN A 31 -33.12 1.29 -23.14
CA GLN A 31 -34.37 1.99 -22.81
C GLN A 31 -35.24 2.22 -24.05
N LYS A 32 -34.66 2.66 -25.17
CA LYS A 32 -35.37 2.97 -26.41
C LYS A 32 -35.77 1.75 -27.26
N THR A 33 -35.26 0.56 -26.96
CA THR A 33 -35.56 -0.65 -27.74
C THR A 33 -37.07 -0.91 -27.79
N LYS A 34 -37.66 -0.85 -28.98
CA LYS A 34 -39.09 -1.11 -29.23
C LYS A 34 -39.37 -2.63 -29.24
N GLY A 35 -40.59 -3.04 -28.87
CA GLY A 35 -41.00 -4.45 -28.90
C GLY A 35 -40.57 -5.29 -27.69
N ARG A 36 -39.88 -4.70 -26.70
CA ARG A 36 -39.48 -5.40 -25.47
C ARG A 36 -40.21 -4.87 -24.24
N ASN A 37 -40.74 -5.79 -23.45
CA ASN A 37 -41.55 -5.50 -22.27
C ASN A 37 -40.76 -4.69 -21.23
N VAL A 38 -41.43 -3.75 -20.54
CA VAL A 38 -40.85 -2.96 -19.44
C VAL A 38 -40.27 -3.84 -18.34
N TYR A 39 -40.90 -4.98 -18.04
CA TYR A 39 -40.41 -5.93 -17.05
C TYR A 39 -39.07 -6.54 -17.48
N TRP A 40 -38.88 -6.84 -18.77
CA TRP A 40 -37.60 -7.35 -19.29
C TRP A 40 -36.49 -6.30 -19.16
N LYS A 41 -36.77 -5.03 -19.50
CA LYS A 41 -35.79 -3.94 -19.36
C LYS A 41 -35.38 -3.74 -17.91
N ARG A 42 -36.35 -3.78 -16.98
CA ARG A 42 -36.08 -3.74 -15.54
C ARG A 42 -35.24 -4.92 -15.08
N LEU A 43 -35.55 -6.13 -15.55
CA LEU A 43 -34.76 -7.32 -15.22
C LEU A 43 -33.29 -7.16 -15.67
N VAL A 44 -33.04 -6.70 -16.90
CA VAL A 44 -31.67 -6.46 -17.38
C VAL A 44 -30.96 -5.42 -16.53
N ALA A 45 -31.60 -4.29 -16.22
CA ALA A 45 -31.02 -3.25 -15.36
C ALA A 45 -30.72 -3.78 -13.95
N LEU A 46 -31.63 -4.55 -13.36
CA LEU A 46 -31.44 -5.18 -12.05
C LEU A 46 -30.28 -6.19 -12.07
N VAL A 47 -30.15 -6.99 -13.13
CA VAL A 47 -29.02 -7.91 -13.29
C VAL A 47 -27.70 -7.15 -13.40
N CYS A 48 -27.65 -6.07 -14.20
CA CYS A 48 -26.46 -5.21 -14.27
C CYS A 48 -26.09 -4.64 -12.90
N LEU A 49 -27.06 -4.10 -12.15
CA LEU A 49 -26.83 -3.58 -10.81
C LEU A 49 -26.39 -4.67 -9.83
N ALA A 50 -27.01 -5.84 -9.88
CA ALA A 50 -26.67 -6.98 -9.02
C ALA A 50 -25.26 -7.49 -9.26
N LEU A 51 -24.69 -7.31 -10.46
CA LEU A 51 -23.31 -7.67 -10.76
C LEU A 51 -22.31 -6.55 -10.41
N GLN A 52 -22.70 -5.28 -10.56
CA GLN A 52 -21.80 -4.13 -10.37
C GLN A 52 -21.77 -3.61 -8.93
N LEU A 53 -22.88 -3.65 -8.19
CA LEU A 53 -22.92 -3.13 -6.83
C LEU A 53 -22.08 -3.97 -5.85
N PRO A 54 -22.17 -5.31 -5.83
CA PRO A 54 -21.34 -6.10 -4.92
C PRO A 54 -19.85 -5.95 -5.20
N THR A 55 -19.46 -5.87 -6.48
CA THR A 55 -18.05 -5.66 -6.86
C THR A 55 -17.58 -4.27 -6.43
N ALA A 56 -18.37 -3.22 -6.67
CA ALA A 56 -18.04 -1.86 -6.21
C ALA A 56 -17.88 -1.81 -4.69
N ILE A 57 -18.84 -2.36 -3.93
CA ILE A 57 -18.80 -2.40 -2.46
C ILE A 57 -17.54 -3.14 -1.98
N TYR A 58 -17.24 -4.30 -2.57
CA TYR A 58 -16.06 -5.09 -2.20
C TYR A 58 -14.75 -4.32 -2.46
N PHE A 59 -14.58 -3.77 -3.67
CA PHE A 59 -13.36 -3.06 -4.04
C PHE A 59 -13.18 -1.72 -3.30
N SER A 60 -14.28 -1.08 -2.89
CA SER A 60 -14.21 0.17 -2.12
C SER A 60 -14.01 -0.03 -0.62
N LEU A 61 -14.53 -1.12 -0.04
CA LEU A 61 -14.54 -1.30 1.43
C LEU A 61 -13.61 -2.41 1.94
N VAL A 62 -13.28 -3.41 1.11
CA VAL A 62 -12.59 -4.62 1.56
C VAL A 62 -11.22 -4.76 0.90
N HIS A 63 -11.14 -4.58 -0.41
CA HIS A 63 -9.90 -4.77 -1.15
C HIS A 63 -8.84 -3.72 -0.77
N GLN A 64 -7.61 -4.16 -0.52
CA GLN A 64 -6.46 -3.33 -0.11
C GLN A 64 -6.70 -2.48 1.16
N ARG A 65 -7.59 -2.92 2.05
CA ARG A 65 -7.93 -2.21 3.30
C ARG A 65 -6.80 -2.22 4.34
N GLY A 66 -5.85 -3.15 4.20
CA GLY A 66 -4.80 -3.36 5.20
C GLY A 66 -3.93 -2.13 5.42
N THR A 67 -3.64 -1.40 4.34
CA THR A 67 -2.79 -0.19 4.35
C THR A 67 -3.36 0.93 5.22
N ILE A 68 -4.69 1.04 5.31
CA ILE A 68 -5.38 1.96 6.21
C ILE A 68 -5.44 1.39 7.63
N SER A 69 -5.76 0.11 7.75
CA SER A 69 -5.93 -0.55 9.05
C SER A 69 -4.64 -0.52 9.89
N VAL A 70 -3.48 -0.70 9.25
CA VAL A 70 -2.19 -0.65 9.94
C VAL A 70 -1.85 0.75 10.44
N MET A 71 -2.29 1.81 9.75
CA MET A 71 -2.09 3.18 10.23
C MET A 71 -2.88 3.44 11.52
N SER A 72 -4.10 2.90 11.62
CA SER A 72 -4.91 3.01 12.85
C SER A 72 -4.23 2.32 14.04
N GLU A 73 -3.66 1.13 13.81
CA GLU A 73 -2.90 0.40 14.83
C GLU A 73 -1.62 1.16 15.24
N ILE A 74 -0.85 1.66 14.27
CA ILE A 74 0.33 2.49 14.56
C ILE A 74 -0.06 3.74 15.34
N ALA A 75 -1.14 4.42 14.95
CA ALA A 75 -1.64 5.59 15.65
C ALA A 75 -2.01 5.26 17.10
N GLU A 76 -2.60 4.11 17.39
CA GLU A 76 -2.91 3.70 18.76
C GLU A 76 -1.66 3.36 19.57
N GLN A 77 -0.75 2.57 19.00
CA GLN A 77 0.48 2.13 19.68
C GLN A 77 1.41 3.30 20.00
N THR A 78 1.57 4.23 19.06
CA THR A 78 2.45 5.40 19.20
C THR A 78 1.90 6.48 20.15
N ARG A 79 0.59 6.46 20.47
CA ARG A 79 0.06 7.26 21.58
C ARG A 79 0.58 6.79 22.93
N ARG A 80 0.85 5.50 23.07
CA ARG A 80 1.37 4.88 24.30
C ARG A 80 2.88 4.98 24.38
N ASP A 81 3.56 4.94 23.22
CA ASP A 81 5.01 5.10 23.10
C ASP A 81 5.36 6.23 22.12
N THR A 82 5.59 7.42 22.67
CA THR A 82 5.90 8.64 21.89
C THR A 82 7.29 8.64 21.26
N ASN A 83 8.16 7.69 21.63
CA ASN A 83 9.52 7.57 21.09
C ASN A 83 9.66 6.44 20.08
N ALA A 84 8.54 5.76 19.74
CA ALA A 84 8.54 4.68 18.78
C ALA A 84 9.01 5.13 17.39
N THR A 85 9.80 4.25 16.76
CA THR A 85 10.23 4.36 15.37
C THR A 85 9.56 3.25 14.55
N VAL A 86 9.07 3.59 13.36
CA VAL A 86 8.35 2.66 12.49
C VAL A 86 9.05 2.56 11.14
N LEU A 87 9.43 1.35 10.75
CA LEU A 87 9.98 1.03 9.44
C LEU A 87 8.93 0.29 8.59
N TYR A 88 8.57 0.86 7.45
CA TYR A 88 7.68 0.22 6.48
C TYR A 88 8.51 -0.46 5.40
N LEU A 89 8.68 -1.78 5.47
CA LEU A 89 9.29 -2.59 4.40
C LEU A 89 8.21 -3.01 3.41
N MET A 90 7.74 -2.02 2.67
CA MET A 90 6.67 -2.10 1.69
C MET A 90 7.04 -1.21 0.51
N PRO A 91 6.40 -1.36 -0.67
CA PRO A 91 6.55 -0.39 -1.74
C PRO A 91 6.31 1.03 -1.24
N CYS A 92 7.03 2.01 -1.79
CA CYS A 92 6.87 3.40 -1.40
C CYS A 92 5.42 3.90 -1.64
N HIS A 93 4.94 4.81 -0.79
CA HIS A 93 3.59 5.41 -0.87
C HIS A 93 2.39 4.44 -0.80
N GLN A 94 2.58 3.23 -0.27
CA GLN A 94 1.47 2.27 -0.08
C GLN A 94 0.54 2.62 1.08
N THR A 95 1.04 3.36 2.07
CA THR A 95 0.28 3.74 3.25
C THR A 95 0.15 5.26 3.33
N PRO A 96 -0.95 5.79 3.90
CA PRO A 96 -1.23 7.22 3.92
C PRO A 96 -0.44 8.01 4.99
N PHE A 97 0.46 7.35 5.74
CA PHE A 97 1.44 7.99 6.62
C PHE A 97 0.80 8.99 7.62
N TYR A 98 1.37 10.17 7.79
CA TYR A 98 0.95 11.20 8.75
C TYR A 98 -0.47 11.71 8.53
N SER A 99 -1.05 11.55 7.34
CA SER A 99 -2.44 11.95 7.08
C SER A 99 -3.46 11.11 7.86
N HIS A 100 -3.06 9.95 8.39
CA HIS A 100 -3.90 9.09 9.23
C HIS A 100 -3.37 8.96 10.66
N VAL A 101 -2.05 8.97 10.86
CA VAL A 101 -1.46 8.79 12.20
C VAL A 101 -1.64 10.05 13.07
N HIS A 102 -1.61 11.24 12.46
CA HIS A 102 -1.78 12.55 13.12
C HIS A 102 -0.91 12.78 14.36
N GLN A 103 0.30 12.18 14.39
CA GLN A 103 1.23 12.25 15.52
C GLN A 103 2.67 12.39 15.02
N ARG A 104 3.53 12.95 15.87
CA ARG A 104 4.96 13.15 15.57
C ARG A 104 5.77 11.89 15.90
N VAL A 105 5.62 10.87 15.08
CA VAL A 105 6.32 9.57 15.16
C VAL A 105 7.39 9.51 14.07
N ASP A 106 8.56 8.95 14.34
CA ASP A 106 9.57 8.75 13.30
C ASP A 106 9.21 7.53 12.43
N MET A 107 8.73 7.80 11.22
CA MET A 107 8.25 6.79 10.28
C MET A 107 9.04 6.87 8.97
N THR A 108 9.58 5.75 8.50
CA THR A 108 10.39 5.68 7.28
C THR A 108 9.99 4.50 6.38
N PHE A 109 10.18 4.66 5.07
CA PHE A 109 9.93 3.65 4.03
C PHE A 109 11.06 3.69 2.99
N PRO A 110 11.24 2.62 2.16
CA PRO A 110 12.22 2.60 1.09
C PRO A 110 12.09 3.77 0.11
N ASP A 111 13.22 4.35 -0.28
CA ASP A 111 13.29 5.42 -1.26
C ASP A 111 12.89 4.92 -2.65
N CYS A 112 12.08 5.71 -3.33
CA CYS A 112 11.67 5.47 -4.71
C CYS A 112 11.85 6.72 -5.59
N SER A 113 12.73 7.61 -5.16
CA SER A 113 13.16 8.75 -5.97
C SER A 113 13.72 8.25 -7.31
N PRO A 114 13.45 8.94 -8.43
CA PRO A 114 14.11 8.66 -9.69
C PRO A 114 15.63 8.71 -9.56
N GLU A 115 16.33 7.97 -10.40
CA GLU A 115 17.80 7.96 -10.41
C GLU A 115 18.35 9.37 -10.64
N GLY A 116 19.29 9.78 -9.78
CA GLY A 116 19.89 11.12 -9.80
C GLY A 116 19.09 12.20 -9.07
N TRP A 117 17.93 11.85 -8.48
CA TRP A 117 17.09 12.75 -7.70
C TRP A 117 17.11 12.47 -6.20
N GLU A 118 17.73 11.39 -5.74
CA GLU A 118 17.71 10.94 -4.34
C GLU A 118 18.18 12.06 -3.39
N SER A 119 19.32 12.68 -3.72
CA SER A 119 19.89 13.77 -2.92
C SER A 119 19.00 15.01 -2.86
N ARG A 120 18.31 15.36 -3.96
CA ARG A 120 17.44 16.54 -4.02
C ARG A 120 16.14 16.29 -3.26
N VAL A 121 15.53 15.11 -3.46
CA VAL A 121 14.32 14.70 -2.74
C VAL A 121 14.59 14.64 -1.24
N TRP A 122 15.74 14.08 -0.84
CA TRP A 122 16.16 14.08 0.55
C TRP A 122 16.28 15.50 1.13
N GLN A 123 16.94 16.42 0.41
CA GLN A 123 17.06 17.81 0.85
C GLN A 123 15.71 18.48 1.02
N LEU A 124 14.76 18.26 0.09
CA LEU A 124 13.41 18.81 0.18
C LEU A 124 12.63 18.25 1.38
N ASN A 125 12.75 16.94 1.63
CA ASN A 125 12.07 16.27 2.73
C ASN A 125 12.66 16.64 4.10
N THR A 126 13.96 16.95 4.17
CA THR A 126 14.64 17.27 5.44
C THR A 126 14.68 18.75 5.78
N ALA A 127 14.49 19.65 4.80
CA ALA A 127 14.55 21.09 5.02
C ALA A 127 13.53 21.61 6.06
N ASN A 128 12.36 20.98 6.17
CA ASN A 128 11.28 21.40 7.08
C ASN A 128 11.03 20.43 8.25
N PHE A 129 11.60 19.24 8.19
CA PHE A 129 11.47 18.22 9.23
C PHE A 129 12.85 17.62 9.46
N PRO A 130 13.58 18.02 10.53
CA PRO A 130 14.78 17.31 10.91
C PRO A 130 14.36 15.89 11.29
N SER A 131 14.58 14.95 10.37
CA SER A 131 14.45 13.53 10.61
C SER A 131 15.25 13.21 11.87
N LYS A 132 14.60 12.59 12.86
CA LYS A 132 15.30 12.02 14.00
C LYS A 132 16.17 10.86 13.49
N GLY A 133 17.14 10.45 14.31
CA GLY A 133 18.32 9.68 13.91
C GLY A 133 18.08 8.41 13.07
N PHE A 134 16.91 7.78 13.15
CA PHE A 134 16.62 6.56 12.40
C PHE A 134 16.44 6.83 10.90
N ALA A 135 15.59 7.79 10.52
CA ALA A 135 15.42 8.18 9.11
C ALA A 135 16.72 8.68 8.47
N ASN A 136 17.56 9.39 9.23
CA ASN A 136 18.88 9.85 8.75
C ASN A 136 19.86 8.70 8.50
N CYS A 137 19.81 7.66 9.33
CA CYS A 137 20.68 6.50 9.19
C CYS A 137 20.38 5.71 7.91
N LEU A 138 19.10 5.67 7.51
CA LEU A 138 18.62 4.94 6.34
C LEU A 138 18.87 5.64 5.00
N LYS A 139 19.41 6.87 5.02
CA LYS A 139 19.57 7.80 3.87
C LYS A 139 20.20 7.19 2.61
N LYS A 140 21.01 6.14 2.72
CA LYS A 140 21.69 5.48 1.59
C LYS A 140 21.29 4.02 1.38
N SER A 141 20.54 3.41 2.30
CA SER A 141 20.49 1.94 2.45
C SER A 141 19.14 1.31 2.10
N LEU A 142 18.15 2.08 1.65
CA LEU A 142 16.86 1.52 1.23
C LEU A 142 16.42 2.06 -0.12
N LYS A 143 16.88 1.43 -1.20
CA LYS A 143 16.23 1.59 -2.50
C LYS A 143 15.10 0.60 -2.64
N THR A 144 13.93 1.05 -3.08
CA THR A 144 12.77 0.19 -3.31
C THR A 144 13.09 -0.98 -4.26
N SER A 145 13.95 -0.78 -5.26
CA SER A 145 14.42 -1.85 -6.16
C SER A 145 15.21 -2.95 -5.45
N GLU A 146 16.05 -2.60 -4.49
CA GLU A 146 16.82 -3.55 -3.68
C GLU A 146 15.89 -4.34 -2.75
N PHE A 147 14.89 -3.67 -2.16
CA PHE A 147 13.90 -4.31 -1.30
C PHE A 147 13.16 -5.43 -2.02
N PHE A 148 12.72 -5.18 -3.26
CA PHE A 148 12.01 -6.18 -4.05
C PHE A 148 12.90 -7.32 -4.52
N ARG A 149 14.21 -7.08 -4.67
CA ARG A 149 15.19 -8.10 -5.06
C ARG A 149 15.52 -9.02 -3.89
N ASP A 150 15.88 -8.44 -2.75
CA ASP A 150 16.29 -9.17 -1.56
C ASP A 150 15.92 -8.40 -0.27
N PRO A 151 14.72 -8.66 0.29
CA PRO A 151 14.28 -7.98 1.50
C PRO A 151 15.06 -8.40 2.75
N ALA A 152 15.68 -9.58 2.76
CA ALA A 152 16.47 -10.06 3.89
C ALA A 152 17.81 -9.33 3.98
N HIS A 153 18.53 -9.25 2.86
CA HIS A 153 19.78 -8.48 2.77
C HIS A 153 19.58 -7.01 3.12
N MET A 154 18.48 -6.41 2.64
CA MET A 154 18.13 -5.04 3.03
C MET A 154 17.95 -4.91 4.54
N LEU A 155 17.18 -5.82 5.15
CA LEU A 155 16.91 -5.75 6.58
C LEU A 155 18.18 -5.96 7.42
N GLU A 156 19.08 -6.84 6.99
CA GLU A 156 20.38 -7.05 7.61
C GLU A 156 21.23 -5.77 7.57
N THR A 157 21.31 -5.14 6.40
CA THR A 157 22.02 -3.85 6.23
C THR A 157 21.45 -2.76 7.15
N VAL A 158 20.13 -2.74 7.35
CA VAL A 158 19.46 -1.80 8.26
C VAL A 158 19.80 -2.07 9.72
N PHE A 159 19.79 -3.34 10.12
CA PHE A 159 20.08 -3.74 11.49
C PHE A 159 21.54 -3.51 11.88
N ASP A 160 22.47 -3.64 10.93
CA ASP A 160 23.89 -3.38 11.15
C ASP A 160 24.23 -1.89 11.18
N ALA A 161 23.58 -1.09 10.33
CA ALA A 161 23.89 0.33 10.20
C ALA A 161 23.20 1.21 11.25
N CYS A 162 22.00 0.81 11.70
CA CYS A 162 21.09 1.70 12.42
C CYS A 162 20.60 1.12 13.74
N GLN A 163 20.15 2.00 14.64
CA GLN A 163 19.39 1.55 15.81
C GLN A 163 18.13 0.81 15.35
N LEU A 164 17.91 -0.39 15.86
CA LEU A 164 16.76 -1.24 15.53
C LEU A 164 15.42 -0.49 15.74
N PRO A 165 14.52 -0.50 14.74
CA PRO A 165 13.22 0.15 14.86
C PRO A 165 12.32 -0.48 15.94
N THR A 166 11.38 0.30 16.48
CA THR A 166 10.40 -0.23 17.45
C THR A 166 9.38 -1.14 16.76
N TYR A 167 8.92 -0.71 15.59
CA TYR A 167 7.95 -1.43 14.78
C TYR A 167 8.43 -1.62 13.36
N ILE A 168 8.17 -2.80 12.79
CA ILE A 168 8.39 -3.09 11.37
C ILE A 168 7.09 -3.52 10.75
N VAL A 169 6.70 -2.88 9.65
CA VAL A 169 5.46 -3.16 8.91
C VAL A 169 5.81 -3.67 7.53
N MET A 170 5.27 -4.81 7.14
CA MET A 170 5.51 -5.39 5.82
C MET A 170 4.37 -6.31 5.37
N PHE A 171 4.29 -6.58 4.06
CA PHE A 171 3.41 -7.65 3.58
C PHE A 171 3.91 -9.02 4.03
N LYS A 172 2.99 -9.96 4.20
CA LYS A 172 3.32 -11.33 4.60
C LYS A 172 4.32 -12.02 3.65
N SER A 173 4.38 -11.64 2.36
CA SER A 173 5.46 -12.08 1.45
C SER A 173 6.84 -11.78 1.95
N ALA A 174 7.04 -10.50 2.29
CA ALA A 174 8.34 -9.99 2.66
C ALA A 174 8.72 -10.59 4.01
N ALA A 175 7.75 -10.69 4.92
CA ALA A 175 7.92 -11.34 6.22
C ALA A 175 8.39 -12.79 6.10
N ALA A 176 7.82 -13.57 5.18
CA ALA A 176 8.25 -14.96 4.97
C ALA A 176 9.74 -15.07 4.56
N LYS A 177 10.28 -14.04 3.89
CA LYS A 177 11.69 -13.99 3.48
C LYS A 177 12.61 -13.43 4.57
N THR A 178 12.08 -12.69 5.55
CA THR A 178 12.86 -12.02 6.61
C THR A 178 12.67 -12.63 8.01
N GLN A 179 11.84 -13.67 8.13
CA GLN A 179 11.42 -14.25 9.41
C GLN A 179 12.60 -14.64 10.31
N GLN A 180 13.60 -15.35 9.78
CA GLN A 180 14.75 -15.80 10.57
C GLN A 180 15.52 -14.61 11.18
N LEU A 181 15.69 -13.53 10.41
CA LEU A 181 16.40 -12.34 10.86
C LEU A 181 15.59 -11.55 11.89
N LEU A 182 14.26 -11.49 11.73
CA LEU A 182 13.36 -10.87 12.69
C LEU A 182 13.39 -11.61 14.03
N GLU A 183 13.30 -12.95 14.01
CA GLU A 183 13.38 -13.79 15.21
C GLU A 183 14.75 -13.65 15.91
N ALA A 184 15.85 -13.67 15.15
CA ALA A 184 17.20 -13.46 15.68
C ALA A 184 17.36 -12.11 16.40
N ASN A 185 16.62 -11.08 15.95
CA ASN A 185 16.64 -9.74 16.53
C ASN A 185 15.48 -9.47 17.50
N LYS A 186 14.79 -10.52 17.98
CA LYS A 186 13.71 -10.47 18.98
C LYS A 186 12.49 -9.64 18.52
N TYR A 187 12.13 -9.74 17.25
CA TYR A 187 10.87 -9.19 16.76
C TYR A 187 9.76 -10.24 16.83
N GLU A 188 8.61 -9.82 17.35
CA GLU A 188 7.41 -10.65 17.44
C GLU A 188 6.27 -10.03 16.64
N ILE A 189 5.37 -10.87 16.13
CA ILE A 189 4.18 -10.41 15.41
C ILE A 189 3.22 -9.76 16.42
N SER A 190 3.06 -8.45 16.31
CA SER A 190 2.14 -7.66 17.13
C SER A 190 0.73 -7.65 16.54
N LYS A 191 0.61 -7.51 15.21
CA LYS A 191 -0.68 -7.53 14.51
C LYS A 191 -0.56 -8.24 13.15
N ASN A 192 -1.62 -8.95 12.79
CA ASN A 192 -1.84 -9.50 11.45
C ASN A 192 -3.12 -8.90 10.89
N LEU A 193 -3.01 -8.10 9.83
CA LEU A 193 -4.09 -7.29 9.29
C LEU A 193 -4.43 -7.76 7.89
N PHE A 194 -5.71 -8.02 7.66
CA PHE A 194 -6.22 -8.38 6.34
C PHE A 194 -6.03 -7.22 5.35
N ASN A 195 -5.52 -7.54 4.14
CA ASN A 195 -5.34 -6.57 3.07
C ASN A 195 -6.26 -6.87 1.87
N ALA A 196 -6.19 -8.07 1.30
CA ALA A 196 -6.97 -8.42 0.10
C ALA A 196 -7.13 -9.94 -0.03
N HIS A 197 -8.25 -10.39 -0.63
CA HIS A 197 -8.40 -11.81 -1.00
C HIS A 197 -7.64 -12.16 -2.28
N PHE A 198 -7.40 -11.18 -3.14
CA PHE A 198 -6.72 -11.37 -4.43
C PHE A 198 -5.37 -10.64 -4.41
N SER A 199 -4.30 -11.36 -4.71
CA SER A 199 -2.96 -10.81 -4.86
C SER A 199 -2.84 -9.99 -6.14
N VAL A 200 -2.24 -8.80 -6.06
CA VAL A 200 -2.09 -7.89 -7.20
C VAL A 200 -0.69 -7.99 -7.85
N ASP A 201 0.32 -8.50 -7.14
CA ASP A 201 1.71 -8.55 -7.62
C ASP A 201 2.13 -9.94 -8.13
N GLU A 202 3.12 -9.97 -9.05
CA GLU A 202 3.72 -11.18 -9.64
C GLU A 202 4.31 -12.16 -8.58
N ASN A 203 4.57 -11.68 -7.36
CA ASN A 203 5.04 -12.49 -6.24
C ASN A 203 3.93 -12.88 -5.24
N GLY A 204 2.65 -12.65 -5.56
CA GLY A 204 1.50 -13.41 -5.00
C GLY A 204 1.10 -13.20 -3.53
N LEU A 205 1.60 -12.19 -2.82
CA LEU A 205 1.61 -12.26 -1.34
C LEU A 205 1.21 -10.95 -0.61
N GLN A 206 0.37 -10.11 -1.22
CA GLN A 206 -0.24 -8.96 -0.53
C GLN A 206 -1.61 -9.29 0.12
N ASP A 207 -1.76 -10.51 0.66
CA ASP A 207 -3.01 -10.96 1.32
C ASP A 207 -3.23 -10.25 2.65
N SER A 208 -2.14 -9.99 3.36
CA SER A 208 -2.11 -9.48 4.72
C SER A 208 -0.86 -8.64 4.98
N ILE A 209 -0.98 -7.71 5.91
CA ILE A 209 0.09 -6.86 6.41
C ILE A 209 0.40 -7.31 7.84
N LEU A 210 1.66 -7.62 8.08
CA LEU A 210 2.18 -7.96 9.39
C LEU A 210 2.86 -6.74 10.00
N MET A 211 2.53 -6.49 11.26
CA MET A 211 3.19 -5.50 12.09
C MET A 211 3.97 -6.24 13.17
N TYR A 212 5.29 -6.11 13.13
CA TYR A 212 6.21 -6.64 14.12
C TYR A 212 6.52 -5.58 15.17
N ARG A 213 6.75 -6.02 16.41
CA ARG A 213 7.22 -5.19 17.52
C ARG A 213 8.49 -5.82 18.09
N LYS A 214 9.47 -4.98 18.43
CA LYS A 214 10.66 -5.42 19.14
C LYS A 214 10.33 -5.76 20.60
N GLY A 215 10.72 -6.96 21.04
CA GLY A 215 10.58 -7.45 22.42
C GLY A 215 11.63 -6.92 23.38
#